data_AF-A0A974SZH6-F1
#
_entry.id   AF-A0A974SZH6-F1
#
_cell.length_a   1.000
_cell.length_b   1.000
_cell.length_c   1.000
_cell.angle_alpha   90.00
_cell.angle_beta   90.00
_cell.angle_gamma   90.00
#
_symmetry.space_group_name_H-M   'P 1'
#
loop_
_entity.id
_entity.type
_entity.pdbx_description
1 polymer ?
#
loop_
_entity_poly.entity_id
_entity_poly.type
_entity_poly.pdbx_seq_one_letter_code
_entity_poly.pdbx_strand_id
1 'polypeptide(L)' 'MPAAYKFFAELAQTWGLLYFVAVFLAVLIYALAPSRKDRFDAASRMPLQED' A
#
# COMPACT_ATOMS: atom_id res chain seq x y z
N MET A 1 5.82 -14.76 35.31
CA MET A 1 5.48 -14.79 33.86
C MET A 1 6.49 -14.00 32.99
N PRO A 2 7.82 -14.24 33.05
CA PRO A 2 8.79 -13.43 32.29
C PRO A 2 9.01 -13.89 30.83
N ALA A 3 8.77 -15.17 30.51
CA ALA A 3 9.05 -15.73 29.18
C ALA A 3 8.11 -15.17 28.09
N ALA A 4 6.81 -15.08 28.39
CA ALA A 4 5.83 -14.52 27.47
C ALA A 4 6.10 -13.04 27.15
N TYR A 5 6.42 -12.23 28.17
CA TYR A 5 6.73 -10.80 27.96
C TYR A 5 7.95 -10.58 27.07
N LYS A 6 9.05 -11.32 27.30
CA LYS A 6 10.25 -11.24 26.46
C LYS A 6 9.96 -11.59 25.00
N PHE A 7 9.19 -12.65 24.76
CA PHE A 7 8.78 -13.05 23.42
C PHE A 7 7.97 -11.95 22.71
N PHE A 8 7.00 -11.34 23.38
CA PHE A 8 6.23 -10.23 22.81
C PHE A 8 7.05 -8.95 22.61
N ALA A 9 8.02 -8.67 23.49
CA ALA A 9 8.89 -7.50 23.38
C ALA A 9 9.84 -7.61 22.16
N GLU A 10 10.45 -8.77 21.96
CA GLU A 10 11.32 -9.04 20.80
C GLU A 10 10.53 -8.98 19.48
N LEU A 11 9.30 -9.48 19.48
CA LEU A 11 8.36 -9.31 18.38
C LEU A 11 8.09 -7.81 18.15
N ALA A 12 7.64 -7.07 19.17
CA ALA A 12 7.28 -5.65 19.07
C ALA A 12 8.41 -4.80 18.47
N GLN A 13 9.66 -5.13 18.78
CA GLN A 13 10.84 -4.45 18.26
C GLN A 13 10.97 -4.50 16.73
N THR A 14 10.46 -5.54 16.06
CA THR A 14 10.59 -5.73 14.61
C THR A 14 9.29 -5.47 13.83
N TRP A 15 8.14 -5.45 14.51
CA TRP A 15 6.83 -5.21 13.88
C TRP A 15 6.70 -3.83 13.22
N GLY A 16 7.35 -2.80 13.77
CA GLY A 16 7.29 -1.44 13.19
C GLY A 16 7.83 -1.40 11.76
N LEU A 17 8.97 -2.05 11.50
CA LEU A 17 9.57 -2.14 10.17
C LEU A 17 8.71 -2.99 9.22
N LEU A 18 8.22 -4.15 9.69
CA LEU A 18 7.35 -5.02 8.90
C LEU A 18 6.06 -4.31 8.49
N TYR A 19 5.41 -3.61 9.42
CA TYR A 19 4.19 -2.85 9.15
C TYR A 19 4.45 -1.72 8.16
N PHE A 20 5.55 -0.97 8.33
CA PHE A 20 5.94 0.09 7.40
C PHE A 20 6.14 -0.46 5.98
N VAL A 21 6.89 -1.54 5.81
CA VAL A 21 7.13 -2.17 4.51
C VAL A 21 5.84 -2.71 3.91
N ALA A 22 4.97 -3.36 4.70
CA ALA A 22 3.70 -3.89 4.23
C ALA A 22 2.77 -2.79 3.70
N VAL A 23 2.61 -1.69 4.45
CA VAL A 23 1.79 -0.53 4.02
C VAL A 23 2.41 0.13 2.79
N PHE A 24 3.72 0.31 2.76
CA PHE A 24 4.42 0.90 1.62
C PHE A 24 4.23 0.08 0.34
N LEU A 25 4.37 -1.25 0.41
CA LEU A 25 4.12 -2.14 -0.73
C LEU A 25 2.65 -2.09 -1.17
N ALA A 26 1.70 -2.05 -0.23
CA ALA A 26 0.28 -1.90 -0.57
C ALA A 26 0.00 -0.60 -1.35
N VAL A 27 0.61 0.52 -0.93
CA VAL A 27 0.52 1.80 -1.63
C VAL A 27 1.18 1.74 -3.01
N LEU A 28 2.37 1.13 -3.13
CA LEU A 28 3.04 0.96 -4.42
C LEU A 28 2.20 0.12 -5.38
N ILE A 29 1.67 -1.01 -4.92
CA ILE A 29 0.79 -1.87 -5.72
C ILE A 29 -0.43 -1.06 -6.18
N TYR A 30 -1.06 -0.30 -5.27
CA TYR A 30 -2.20 0.55 -5.63
C TYR A 30 -1.83 1.61 -6.67
N ALA A 31 -0.70 2.29 -6.51
CA ALA A 31 -0.26 3.37 -7.39
C ALA A 31 0.19 2.86 -8.76
N LEU A 32 0.86 1.70 -8.82
CA LEU A 32 1.29 1.06 -10.07
C LEU A 32 0.23 0.14 -10.69
N ALA A 33 -0.89 -0.13 -10.00
CA ALA A 33 -1.89 -1.06 -10.47
C ALA A 33 -2.40 -0.68 -11.88
N PRO A 34 -2.17 -1.53 -12.89
CA PRO A 34 -2.60 -1.25 -14.25
C PRO A 34 -4.12 -1.32 -14.40
N SER A 35 -4.87 -1.90 -13.45
CA SER A 35 -6.33 -2.01 -13.53
C SER A 35 -7.07 -0.66 -13.51
N ARG A 36 -6.37 0.43 -13.17
CA ARG A 36 -6.91 1.79 -13.28
C ARG A 36 -6.41 2.55 -14.50
N LYS A 37 -5.40 2.03 -15.21
CA LYS A 37 -4.87 2.63 -16.44
C LYS A 37 -5.97 2.77 -17.49
N ASP A 38 -6.84 1.77 -17.66
CA ASP A 38 -7.93 1.86 -18.66
C ASP A 38 -8.91 2.99 -18.37
N ARG A 39 -9.19 3.31 -17.09
CA ARG A 39 -10.03 4.47 -16.76
C ARG A 39 -9.33 5.79 -17.03
N PHE A 40 -8.02 5.87 -16.79
CA PHE A 40 -7.23 7.07 -17.11
C PHE A 40 -7.03 7.24 -18.63
N ASP A 41 -6.83 6.15 -19.36
CA ASP A 41 -6.68 6.15 -20.82
C ASP A 41 -8.00 6.44 -21.53
N ALA A 42 -9.13 5.96 -20.98
CA ALA A 42 -10.46 6.34 -21.47
C ALA A 42 -10.75 7.83 -21.23
N ALA A 43 -10.33 8.39 -20.10
CA ALA A 43 -10.48 9.81 -19.81
C ALA A 43 -9.56 10.70 -20.68
N SER A 44 -8.33 10.25 -20.98
CA SER A 44 -7.41 11.00 -21.84
C SER A 44 -7.84 11.04 -23.31
N ARG A 45 -8.57 10.02 -23.77
CA ARG A 45 -9.16 9.94 -25.12
C ARG A 45 -10.54 10.58 -25.21
N MET A 46 -11.10 11.06 -24.10
CA MET A 46 -12.38 11.75 -24.13
C MET A 46 -12.18 13.10 -24.85
N PRO A 47 -12.93 13.36 -25.94
CA PRO A 47 -12.87 14.65 -26.60
C PRO A 47 -13.28 15.75 -25.62
N LEU A 48 -12.62 16.91 -25.68
CA LEU A 48 -13.06 18.10 -24.96
C LEU A 48 -14.49 18.42 -25.42
N GLN A 49 -15.48 18.17 -24.56
CA GLN A 49 -16.81 18.70 -24.74
C GLN A 49 -16.72 20.18 -24.35
N GLU A 50 -16.64 21.02 -25.37
CA GLU A 50 -16.90 22.45 -25.22
C GLU A 50 -18.42 22.60 -25.09
N ASP A 51 -18.88 22.99 -23.89
CA ASP A 51 -20.24 23.51 -23.66
C ASP A 51 -20.38 24.92 -24.28
#